data_AF-A0A3C1NEG6-F1
#
_entry.id   AF-A0A3C1NEG6-F1
#
_cell.length_a   1.000
_cell.length_b   1.000
_cell.length_c   1.000
_cell.angle_alpha   90.00
_cell.angle_beta   90.00
_cell.angle_gamma   90.00
#
_symmetry.space_group_name_H-M   'P 1'
#
loop_
_entity.id
_entity.type
_entity.pdbx_description
1 polymer ?
#
loop_
_entity_poly.entity_id
_entity_poly.type
_entity_poly.pdbx_seq_one_letter_code
_entity_poly.pdbx_strand_id
1 'polypeptide(L)'
;WRWIFWINIPVGLLGVVLATRYIADIREEGLPPLDVKGFLLSGIGLSGLAFGFTTIGQGLLPPAVVLALLVAGAIGCWLYVRHARVVQAPLLDLNLLKVDTFFASVVGGFLFRIGVGATPFLLPLFLQLGFGMSP
;
A
#
# COMPACT_ATOMS: atom_id res chain seq x y z
N TRP A 1 7.84 -23.85 -8.40
CA TRP A 1 7.14 -22.56 -8.56
C TRP A 1 5.70 -22.71 -9.05
N ARG A 2 5.41 -23.19 -10.27
CA ARG A 2 4.01 -23.33 -10.77
C ARG A 2 3.10 -24.13 -9.84
N TRP A 3 3.57 -25.25 -9.29
CA TRP A 3 2.81 -26.09 -8.34
C TRP A 3 2.32 -25.37 -7.08
N ILE A 4 3.05 -24.36 -6.59
CA ILE A 4 2.63 -23.54 -5.44
C ILE A 4 1.41 -22.70 -5.80
N PHE A 5 1.28 -22.25 -7.06
CA PHE A 5 0.06 -21.56 -7.51
C PHE A 5 -1.13 -22.50 -7.60
N TRP A 6 -0.94 -23.74 -8.08
CA TRP A 6 -2.02 -24.73 -8.18
C TRP A 6 -2.61 -25.11 -6.81
N ILE A 7 -1.84 -25.07 -5.73
CA ILE A 7 -2.34 -25.37 -4.39
C ILE A 7 -3.17 -24.23 -3.79
N ASN A 8 -2.87 -22.98 -4.17
CA ASN A 8 -3.61 -21.82 -3.67
C ASN A 8 -4.99 -21.69 -4.32
N ILE A 9 -5.16 -22.15 -5.56
CA ILE A 9 -6.45 -22.11 -6.27
C ILE A 9 -7.58 -22.85 -5.51
N PRO A 10 -7.45 -24.13 -5.13
CA PRO A 10 -8.51 -24.85 -4.43
C PRO A 10 -8.74 -24.29 -3.03
N VAL A 11 -7.68 -23.86 -2.33
CA VAL A 11 -7.80 -23.21 -1.02
C VAL A 11 -8.55 -21.88 -1.11
N GLY A 12 -8.23 -21.07 -2.12
CA GLY A 12 -8.93 -19.81 -2.40
C GLY A 12 -10.39 -20.03 -2.76
N LEU A 13 -10.68 -21.03 -3.59
CA LEU A 13 -12.06 -21.38 -3.96
C LEU A 13 -12.88 -21.84 -2.75
N LEU A 14 -12.29 -22.69 -1.90
CA LEU A 14 -12.91 -23.10 -0.63
C LEU A 14 -13.17 -21.89 0.28
N GLY A 15 -12.22 -20.97 0.37
CA GLY A 15 -12.36 -19.72 1.11
C GLY A 15 -13.54 -18.87 0.62
N VAL A 16 -13.69 -18.71 -0.70
CA VAL A 16 -14.82 -17.99 -1.31
C VAL A 16 -16.14 -18.68 -1.00
N VAL A 17 -16.23 -20.00 -1.20
CA VAL A 17 -17.45 -20.77 -0.93
C VAL A 17 -17.85 -20.67 0.54
N LEU A 18 -16.90 -20.79 1.46
CA LEU A 18 -17.15 -20.67 2.89
C LEU A 18 -17.55 -19.24 3.27
N ALA A 19 -16.84 -18.23 2.76
CA ALA A 19 -17.16 -16.83 3.01
C ALA A 19 -18.58 -16.49 2.55
N THR A 20 -18.95 -16.84 1.32
CA THR A 20 -20.30 -16.57 0.78
C THR A 20 -21.39 -17.35 1.51
N ARG A 21 -21.08 -18.51 2.09
CA ARG A 21 -22.06 -19.35 2.78
C ARG A 21 -22.25 -18.99 4.26
N TYR A 22 -21.18 -18.59 4.95
CA TYR A 22 -21.19 -18.41 6.41
C TYR A 22 -21.10 -16.95 6.86
N ILE A 23 -20.61 -16.03 6.03
CA ILE A 23 -20.61 -14.61 6.35
C ILE A 23 -21.97 -14.05 5.96
N ALA A 24 -22.75 -13.64 6.95
CA ALA A 24 -23.98 -12.89 6.71
C ALA A 24 -23.64 -11.58 6.00
N ASP A 25 -24.36 -11.25 4.94
CA ASP A 25 -24.20 -10.00 4.20
C ASP A 25 -24.77 -8.85 5.05
N ILE A 26 -23.98 -8.38 6.03
CA ILE A 26 -24.33 -7.23 6.87
C ILE A 26 -24.10 -5.98 6.02
N ARG A 27 -25.11 -5.62 5.21
CA ARG A 27 -25.13 -4.37 4.47
C ARG A 27 -25.52 -3.25 5.44
N GLU A 28 -24.58 -2.36 5.75
CA GLU A 28 -24.90 -1.10 6.42
C GLU A 28 -25.72 -0.21 5.48
N GLU A 29 -26.98 0.01 5.82
CA GLU A 29 -27.85 0.98 5.15
C GLU A 29 -27.35 2.39 5.49
N GLY A 30 -26.77 3.09 4.52
CA GLY A 30 -26.30 4.47 4.69
C GLY A 30 -24.84 4.72 4.34
N LEU A 31 -24.22 3.88 3.50
CA LEU A 31 -22.91 4.18 2.92
C LEU A 31 -22.93 5.58 2.28
N PRO A 32 -22.08 6.52 2.75
CA PRO A 32 -21.92 7.82 2.11
C PRO A 32 -21.54 7.63 0.63
N PRO A 33 -21.97 8.52 -0.27
CA PRO A 33 -21.58 8.44 -1.67
C PRO A 33 -20.04 8.44 -1.77
N LEU A 34 -19.52 7.46 -2.49
CA LEU A 34 -18.10 7.24 -2.68
C LEU A 34 -17.43 8.50 -3.26
N ASP A 35 -16.43 9.06 -2.58
CA ASP A 35 -15.69 10.23 -3.05
C ASP A 35 -14.75 9.83 -4.21
N VAL A 36 -15.30 9.69 -5.41
CA VAL A 36 -14.58 9.32 -6.64
C VAL A 36 -13.47 10.33 -6.96
N LYS A 37 -13.67 11.61 -6.66
CA LYS A 37 -12.66 12.66 -6.89
C LYS A 37 -11.49 12.49 -5.92
N GLY A 38 -11.77 12.28 -4.64
CA GLY A 38 -10.77 11.94 -3.64
C GLY A 38 -10.02 10.65 -3.97
N PHE A 39 -10.73 9.63 -4.47
CA PHE A 39 -10.12 8.36 -4.92
C PHE A 39 -9.14 8.57 -6.08
N LEU A 40 -9.53 9.33 -7.11
CA LEU A 40 -8.63 9.61 -8.24
C LEU A 40 -7.42 10.45 -7.82
N LEU A 41 -7.63 11.49 -7.01
CA LEU A 41 -6.54 12.36 -6.54
C LEU A 41 -5.54 11.61 -5.64
N SER A 42 -6.04 10.84 -4.66
CA SER A 42 -5.19 10.02 -3.80
C SER A 42 -4.53 8.89 -4.58
N GLY A 43 -5.26 8.18 -5.44
CA GLY A 43 -4.74 7.09 -6.26
C GLY A 43 -3.61 7.55 -7.17
N ILE A 44 -3.81 8.66 -7.90
CA ILE A 44 -2.78 9.23 -8.78
C ILE A 44 -1.61 9.78 -7.96
N GLY A 45 -1.87 10.49 -6.85
CA GLY A 45 -0.83 11.05 -5.98
C GLY A 45 0.07 9.97 -5.36
N LEU A 46 -0.54 8.96 -4.72
CA LEU A 46 0.18 7.87 -4.07
C LEU A 46 0.92 7.00 -5.09
N SER A 47 0.27 6.66 -6.21
CA SER A 47 0.90 5.82 -7.25
C SER A 47 2.06 6.56 -7.91
N GLY A 48 1.91 7.86 -8.18
CA GLY A 48 2.99 8.70 -8.71
C GLY A 48 4.19 8.79 -7.77
N LEU A 49 3.95 8.98 -6.47
CA LEU A 49 5.02 8.98 -5.47
C LEU A 49 5.68 7.61 -5.34
N ALA A 50 4.91 6.53 -5.20
CA ALA A 50 5.42 5.17 -5.07
C ALA A 50 6.25 4.77 -6.30
N PHE A 51 5.76 5.10 -7.50
CA PHE A 51 6.47 4.84 -8.76
C PHE A 51 7.73 5.70 -8.89
N GLY A 52 7.67 6.99 -8.52
CA GLY A 52 8.83 7.88 -8.50
C GLY A 52 9.94 7.38 -7.58
N PHE A 53 9.61 7.00 -6.34
CA PHE A 53 10.59 6.44 -5.39
C PHE A 53 11.18 5.11 -5.87
N THR A 54 10.34 4.22 -6.43
CA THR A 54 10.82 2.93 -6.97
C THR A 54 11.77 3.15 -8.14
N THR A 55 11.46 4.11 -9.01
CA THR A 55 12.27 4.44 -10.19
C THR A 55 13.61 5.08 -9.81
N ILE A 56 13.65 5.92 -8.76
CA ILE A 56 14.92 6.45 -8.21
C ILE A 56 15.86 5.32 -7.81
N GLY A 57 15.34 4.29 -7.12
CA GLY A 57 16.15 3.16 -6.67
C GLY A 57 16.68 2.27 -7.79
N GLN A 58 16.00 2.23 -8.94
CA GLN A 58 16.35 1.38 -10.08
C GLN A 58 17.07 2.11 -11.21
N GLY A 59 17.07 3.44 -11.24
CA GLY A 59 17.72 4.25 -12.29
C GLY A 59 17.09 4.12 -13.67
N LEU A 60 15.83 3.66 -13.77
CA LEU A 60 15.17 3.31 -15.03
C LEU A 60 14.77 4.52 -15.91
N LEU A 61 14.64 5.72 -15.33
CA LEU A 61 14.19 6.92 -16.03
C LEU A 61 15.15 8.10 -15.82
N PRO A 62 15.15 9.09 -16.76
CA PRO A 62 15.92 10.31 -16.60
C PRO A 62 15.58 11.03 -15.30
N PRO A 63 16.56 11.64 -14.59
CA PRO A 63 16.33 12.33 -13.32
C PRO A 63 15.23 13.39 -13.38
N ALA A 64 15.11 14.08 -14.52
CA ALA A 64 14.08 15.08 -14.75
C ALA A 64 12.65 14.50 -14.77
N VAL A 65 12.46 13.31 -15.35
CA VAL A 65 11.16 12.62 -15.39
C VAL A 65 10.78 12.14 -14.00
N VAL A 66 11.75 11.65 -13.22
CA VAL A 66 11.48 11.23 -11.85
C VAL A 66 11.15 12.41 -10.94
N LEU A 67 11.87 13.53 -11.09
CA LEU A 67 11.56 14.76 -10.37
C LEU A 67 10.16 15.27 -10.72
N ALA A 68 9.78 15.25 -12.01
CA ALA A 68 8.43 15.62 -12.45
C ALA A 68 7.35 14.69 -11.85
N LEU A 69 7.58 13.39 -11.80
CA LEU A 69 6.68 12.41 -11.17
C LEU A 69 6.53 12.64 -9.66
N LEU A 70 7.64 12.90 -8.96
CA LEU A 70 7.61 13.20 -7.53
C LEU A 70 6.88 14.52 -7.24
N VAL A 71 7.15 15.56 -8.03
CA VAL A 71 6.48 16.86 -7.89
C VAL A 71 4.99 16.73 -8.21
N ALA A 72 4.63 16.03 -9.29
CA ALA A 72 3.23 15.77 -9.64
C ALA A 72 2.51 14.93 -8.58
N GLY A 73 3.17 13.90 -8.04
CA GLY A 73 2.65 13.08 -6.94
C GLY A 73 2.48 13.87 -5.65
N ALA A 74 3.44 14.73 -5.30
CA ALA A 74 3.38 15.61 -4.14
C ALA A 74 2.24 16.64 -4.27
N ILE A 75 2.06 17.22 -5.46
CA ILE A 75 0.93 18.13 -5.76
C ILE A 75 -0.39 17.36 -5.66
N GLY A 76 -0.48 16.14 -6.19
CA GLY A 76 -1.67 15.29 -6.09
C GLY A 76 -2.03 14.95 -4.65
N CYS A 77 -1.04 14.58 -3.82
CA CYS A 77 -1.22 14.39 -2.39
C CYS A 77 -1.64 15.68 -1.67
N TRP A 78 -1.05 16.83 -1.99
CA TRP A 78 -1.42 18.10 -1.38
C TRP A 78 -2.85 18.52 -1.73
N LEU A 79 -3.25 18.38 -3.00
CA LEU A 79 -4.61 18.60 -3.46
C LEU A 79 -5.59 17.63 -2.78
N TYR A 80 -5.19 16.37 -2.61
CA TYR A 80 -5.98 15.39 -1.88
C TYR A 80 -6.16 15.76 -0.41
N VAL A 81 -5.11 16.17 0.30
CA VAL A 81 -5.20 16.62 1.70
C VAL A 81 -6.13 17.83 1.82
N ARG A 82 -6.08 18.76 0.86
CA ARG A 82 -6.97 19.92 0.83
C ARG A 82 -8.43 19.52 0.56
N HIS A 83 -8.66 18.60 -0.39
CA HIS A 83 -9.99 18.06 -0.71
C HIS A 83 -10.58 17.28 0.46
N ALA A 84 -9.78 16.41 1.09
CA ALA A 84 -10.15 15.61 2.25
C ALA A 84 -10.50 16.45 3.49
N ARG A 85 -10.05 17.70 3.57
CA ARG A 85 -10.42 18.64 4.64
C ARG A 85 -11.76 19.35 4.40
N VAL A 86 -12.26 19.38 3.16
CA VAL A 86 -13.47 20.12 2.77
C VAL A 86 -14.68 19.19 2.59
N VAL A 87 -14.44 17.93 2.21
CA VAL A 87 -15.50 16.94 1.96
C VAL A 87 -15.96 16.28 3.27
N GLN A 88 -17.28 16.12 3.43
CA GLN A 88 -17.90 15.53 4.63
C GLN A 88 -17.67 14.02 4.79
N ALA A 89 -17.35 13.31 3.69
CA ALA A 89 -17.06 11.87 3.67
C ALA A 89 -15.79 11.58 2.81
N PRO A 90 -14.59 11.94 3.28
CA PRO A 90 -13.36 11.71 2.54
C PRO A 90 -12.98 10.22 2.53
N LEU A 91 -12.41 9.75 1.42
CA LEU A 91 -11.99 8.35 1.26
C LEU A 91 -10.91 7.91 2.29
N LEU A 92 -9.97 8.79 2.61
CA LEU A 92 -9.08 8.68 3.78
C LEU A 92 -9.46 9.83 4.71
N ASP A 93 -10.10 9.48 5.81
CA ASP A 93 -10.29 10.43 6.88
C ASP A 93 -8.95 10.65 7.60
N LEU A 94 -8.25 11.72 7.20
CA LEU A 94 -7.00 12.15 7.81
C LEU A 94 -7.18 12.56 9.29
N ASN A 95 -8.42 12.72 9.78
CA ASN A 95 -8.65 12.91 11.21
C ASN A 95 -8.40 11.62 12.01
N LEU A 96 -8.51 10.44 11.40
CA LEU A 96 -8.15 9.19 12.08
C LEU A 96 -6.66 9.16 12.44
N LEU A 97 -5.79 9.76 11.62
CA LEU A 97 -4.37 9.92 11.93
C LEU A 97 -4.09 10.86 13.12
N LYS A 98 -5.07 11.65 13.57
CA LYS A 98 -4.94 12.43 14.83
C LYS A 98 -5.19 11.57 16.07
N VAL A 99 -5.76 10.38 15.90
CA VAL A 99 -5.94 9.43 17.00
C VAL A 99 -4.60 8.74 17.22
N ASP A 100 -3.99 8.97 18.38
CA ASP A 100 -2.64 8.48 18.71
C ASP A 100 -2.51 6.96 18.52
N THR A 101 -3.55 6.19 18.84
CA THR A 101 -3.56 4.72 18.67
C THR A 101 -3.54 4.31 17.20
N PHE A 102 -4.26 5.02 16.33
CA PHE A 102 -4.26 4.77 14.90
C PHE A 102 -2.92 5.17 14.29
N PHE A 103 -2.39 6.35 14.66
CA PHE A 103 -1.07 6.79 14.21
C PHE A 103 0.04 5.81 14.62
N ALA A 104 0.07 5.40 15.89
CA ALA A 104 1.04 4.43 16.40
C ALA A 104 0.94 3.09 15.67
N SER A 105 -0.28 2.62 15.37
CA SER A 105 -0.51 1.38 14.62
C SER A 105 0.00 1.48 13.19
N VAL A 106 -0.25 2.60 12.52
CA VAL A 106 0.24 2.86 11.16
C VAL A 106 1.77 2.90 11.14
N VAL A 107 2.39 3.72 11.99
CA VAL A 107 3.86 3.85 12.04
C VAL A 107 4.53 2.53 12.44
N GLY A 108 4.01 1.87 13.48
CA GLY A 108 4.51 0.57 13.92
C GLY A 108 4.40 -0.49 12.83
N GLY A 109 3.26 -0.56 12.15
CA GLY A 109 3.04 -1.45 11.00
C GLY A 109 4.00 -1.16 9.83
N PHE A 110 4.25 0.11 9.53
CA PHE A 110 5.23 0.51 8.51
C PHE A 110 6.65 0.07 8.87
N LEU A 111 7.11 0.33 10.10
CA LEU A 111 8.44 -0.08 10.56
C LEU A 111 8.59 -1.61 10.55
N PHE A 112 7.59 -2.32 11.03
CA PHE A 112 7.56 -3.78 11.00
C PHE A 112 7.64 -4.31 9.56
N ARG A 113 6.87 -3.72 8.64
CA ARG A 113 6.86 -4.13 7.23
C ARG A 113 8.19 -3.88 6.53
N ILE A 114 8.89 -2.79 6.86
CA ILE A 114 10.25 -2.53 6.36
C ILE A 114 11.23 -3.57 6.91
N GLY A 115 11.21 -3.82 8.23
CA GLY A 115 12.12 -4.78 8.87
C GLY A 115 11.93 -6.22 8.38
N VAL A 116 10.68 -6.69 8.39
CA VAL A 116 10.34 -8.04 7.91
C VAL A 116 10.55 -8.15 6.40
N GLY A 117 10.23 -7.10 5.63
CA GLY A 117 10.45 -7.08 4.18
C GLY A 117 11.92 -7.14 3.78
N ALA A 118 12.83 -6.58 4.60
CA ALA A 118 14.26 -6.66 4.37
C ALA A 118 14.86 -8.02 4.76
N THR A 119 14.23 -8.75 5.67
CA THR A 119 14.71 -10.04 6.19
C THR A 119 14.98 -11.10 5.11
N PRO A 120 14.08 -11.40 4.15
CA PRO A 120 14.34 -12.41 3.13
C PRO A 120 15.46 -12.03 2.15
N PHE A 121 15.90 -10.77 2.11
CA PHE A 121 17.00 -10.31 1.28
C PHE A 121 18.31 -10.21 2.08
N LEU A 122 18.27 -9.60 3.26
CA LEU A 122 19.43 -9.41 4.14
C LEU A 122 19.91 -10.73 4.75
N LEU A 123 19.01 -11.67 5.08
CA LEU A 123 19.40 -12.93 5.71
C LEU A 123 20.23 -13.81 4.77
N PRO A 124 19.84 -14.05 3.50
CA PRO A 124 20.73 -14.73 2.54
C PRO A 124 22.04 -13.98 2.31
N LEU A 125 22.00 -12.65 2.18
CA LEU A 125 23.20 -11.84 1.96
C LEU A 125 24.20 -11.95 3.13
N PHE A 126 23.70 -11.89 4.36
CA PHE A 126 24.50 -12.03 5.57
C PHE A 126 25.15 -13.42 5.68
N LEU A 127 24.41 -14.48 5.32
CA LEU A 127 24.93 -15.85 5.29
C LEU A 127 25.95 -16.05 4.15
N GLN A 128 25.71 -15.47 2.97
CA GLN A 128 26.58 -15.60 1.81
C GLN A 128 27.87 -14.76 1.92
N LEU A 129 27.77 -13.47 2.25
CA LEU A 129 28.91 -12.54 2.29
C LEU A 129 29.58 -12.48 3.67
N GLY A 130 28.81 -12.64 4.75
CA GLY A 130 29.33 -12.57 6.12
C GLY A 130 29.94 -13.89 6.60
N PHE A 131 29.26 -15.00 6.35
CA PHE A 131 29.72 -16.34 6.75
C PHE A 131 30.38 -17.15 5.64
N GLY A 132 30.43 -16.62 4.41
CA GLY A 132 31.06 -17.30 3.27
C GLY A 132 30.36 -18.61 2.87
N MET A 133 29.15 -18.86 3.37
CA MET A 133 28.36 -20.03 2.98
C MET A 133 27.70 -19.72 1.63
N SER A 134 28.49 -19.81 0.56
CA SER A 134 27.94 -19.95 -0.79
C SER A 134 27.29 -21.33 -0.95
N PRO A 135 26.31 -21.49 -1.85
CA PRO A 135 25.86 -22.82 -2.27
C PRO A 135 27.02 -23.66 -2.85
#